data_AF-A0A534ZJ94-F1
#
_entry.id   AF-A0A534ZJ94-F1
#
_cell.length_a   1.000
_cell.length_b   1.000
_cell.length_c   1.000
_cell.angle_alpha   90.00
_cell.angle_beta   90.00
_cell.angle_gamma   90.00
#
_symmetry.space_group_name_H-M   'P 1'
#
loop_
_entity.id
_entity.type
_entity.pdbx_description
1 polymer ?
#
loop_
_entity_poly.entity_id
_entity_poly.type
_entity_poly.pdbx_seq_one_letter_code
_entity_poly.pdbx_strand_id
1 'polypeptide(L)'
;MAEPFIGEIRIVSFGFAPRGWATCDGQLLPINQNQALFSLLGTTYGGDGRVNFALPDLRGRAPVHVGSHTQGERGGAEQHTLIAAEMPTHAHDLMASSTDGDSAVAQGHVLARRRDQPYLPP
;
A
#
# COMPACT_ATOMS: atom_id res chain seq x y z
N MET A 1 13.12 27.51 -0.03
CA MET A 1 12.90 26.09 -0.37
C MET A 1 14.26 25.48 -0.67
N ALA A 2 14.59 24.32 -0.09
CA ALA A 2 15.90 23.70 -0.27
C ALA A 2 16.12 23.28 -1.73
N GLU A 3 17.35 23.42 -2.21
CA GLU A 3 17.78 23.01 -3.54
C GLU A 3 17.67 21.47 -3.65
N PRO A 4 17.05 20.93 -4.72
CA PRO A 4 16.86 19.50 -4.85
C PRO A 4 18.18 18.77 -5.11
N PHE A 5 18.27 17.52 -4.65
CA PHE A 5 19.44 16.66 -4.89
C PHE A 5 19.27 15.82 -6.17
N ILE A 6 20.38 15.49 -6.82
CA ILE A 6 20.37 14.52 -7.94
C ILE A 6 19.97 13.15 -7.39
N GLY A 7 19.01 12.49 -8.05
CA GLY A 7 18.46 11.21 -7.62
C GLY A 7 17.37 11.31 -6.56
N GLU A 8 16.96 12.52 -6.18
CA GLU A 8 15.80 12.72 -5.30
C GLU A 8 14.52 12.25 -6.00
N ILE A 9 13.65 11.55 -5.26
CA ILE A 9 12.32 11.14 -5.70
C ILE A 9 11.29 11.97 -4.94
N ARG A 10 10.34 12.57 -5.68
CA ARG A 10 9.21 13.31 -5.10
C ARG A 10 7.89 12.81 -5.67
N ILE A 11 6.92 12.63 -4.78
CA ILE A 11 5.53 12.40 -5.16
C ILE A 11 4.89 13.77 -5.41
N VAL A 12 4.24 13.91 -6.56
CA VAL A 12 3.66 15.16 -7.04
C VAL A 12 2.27 14.89 -7.62
N SER A 13 1.42 15.93 -7.66
CA SER A 13 0.04 15.81 -8.17
C SER A 13 -0.10 16.10 -9.67
N PHE A 14 0.92 16.68 -10.30
CA PHE A 14 0.91 17.00 -11.73
C PHE A 14 1.42 15.84 -12.57
N GLY A 15 0.87 15.68 -13.79
CA GLY A 15 1.15 14.55 -14.69
C GLY A 15 2.31 14.74 -15.66
N PHE A 16 3.30 15.58 -15.34
CA PHE A 16 4.47 15.82 -16.19
C PHE A 16 5.74 16.01 -15.35
N ALA A 17 6.90 15.71 -15.91
CA ALA A 17 8.18 16.00 -15.26
C ALA A 17 8.60 17.45 -15.56
N PRO A 18 8.80 18.31 -14.54
CA PRO A 18 9.38 19.64 -14.73
C PRO A 18 10.80 19.57 -15.30
N ARG A 19 11.32 20.69 -15.76
CA ARG A 19 12.71 20.76 -16.26
C ARG A 19 13.69 20.30 -15.18
N GLY A 20 14.60 19.40 -15.55
CA GLY A 20 15.58 18.80 -14.63
C GLY A 20 15.06 17.59 -13.85
N TRP A 21 13.80 17.19 -14.07
CA TRP A 21 13.20 15.99 -13.50
C TRP A 21 12.83 14.99 -14.59
N ALA A 22 12.64 13.75 -14.19
CA ALA A 22 12.14 12.67 -15.03
C ALA A 22 11.07 11.90 -14.27
N THR A 23 10.09 11.34 -14.97
CA THR A 23 9.11 10.45 -14.34
C THR A 23 9.75 9.11 -13.98
N CYS A 24 9.29 8.50 -12.90
CA CYS A 24 9.71 7.17 -12.47
C CYS A 24 8.86 6.09 -13.17
N ASP A 25 8.96 6.01 -14.51
CA ASP A 25 8.18 5.10 -15.36
C ASP A 25 9.02 3.93 -15.92
N GLY A 26 10.20 3.67 -15.36
CA GLY A 26 11.09 2.60 -15.83
C GLY A 26 11.84 2.90 -17.13
N GLN A 27 11.85 4.14 -17.60
CA GLN A 27 12.48 4.52 -18.86
C GLN A 27 14.01 4.37 -18.84
N LEU A 28 14.58 4.05 -20.00
CA LEU A 28 16.02 4.03 -20.21
C LEU A 28 16.54 5.43 -20.54
N LEU A 29 17.58 5.86 -19.83
CA LEU A 29 18.28 7.12 -20.07
C LEU A 29 19.70 6.86 -20.56
N PRO A 30 20.21 7.68 -21.49
CA PRO A 30 21.58 7.55 -21.98
C PRO A 30 22.57 8.05 -20.92
N ILE A 31 23.59 7.24 -20.65
CA ILE A 31 24.62 7.50 -19.61
C ILE A 31 25.41 8.76 -19.94
N ASN A 32 25.73 8.98 -21.22
CA ASN A 32 26.55 10.12 -21.66
C ASN A 32 25.95 11.50 -21.30
N GLN A 33 24.62 11.59 -21.16
CA GLN A 33 23.92 12.83 -20.79
C GLN A 33 23.57 12.90 -19.29
N ASN A 34 23.68 11.77 -18.57
CA ASN A 34 23.18 11.64 -17.20
C ASN A 34 24.22 10.98 -16.28
N GLN A 35 25.51 11.27 -16.47
CA GLN A 35 26.60 10.60 -15.76
C GLN A 35 26.50 10.71 -14.24
N ALA A 36 26.11 11.89 -13.72
CA ALA A 36 25.94 12.08 -12.28
C ALA A 36 24.83 11.17 -11.73
N LEU A 37 23.67 11.10 -12.40
CA LEU A 37 22.58 10.23 -11.98
C LEU A 37 22.95 8.74 -12.11
N PHE A 38 23.64 8.37 -13.18
CA PHE A 38 24.14 7.00 -13.37
C PHE A 38 25.13 6.59 -12.27
N SER A 39 26.00 7.49 -11.80
CA SER A 39 26.92 7.19 -10.70
C SER A 39 26.22 6.86 -9.38
N LEU A 40 24.96 7.31 -9.21
CA LEU A 40 24.14 7.02 -8.04
C LEU A 40 23.29 5.76 -8.21
N LEU A 41 22.64 5.60 -9.37
CA LEU A 41 21.69 4.50 -9.59
C LEU A 41 22.33 3.24 -10.16
N GLY A 42 23.44 3.38 -10.89
CA GLY A 42 24.04 2.31 -11.68
C GLY A 42 23.01 1.65 -12.59
N THR A 43 23.02 0.32 -12.62
CA THR A 43 22.04 -0.51 -13.34
C THR A 43 20.99 -1.11 -12.40
N THR A 44 20.82 -0.58 -11.18
CA THR A 44 19.91 -1.13 -10.15
C THR A 44 18.49 -1.35 -10.66
N TYR A 45 17.99 -0.47 -11.53
CA TYR A 45 16.65 -0.56 -12.09
C TYR A 45 16.62 -1.13 -13.53
N GLY A 46 17.77 -1.50 -14.09
CA GLY A 46 17.92 -2.02 -15.45
C GLY A 46 18.85 -1.20 -16.34
N GLY A 47 18.83 -1.52 -17.64
CA GLY A 47 19.74 -0.98 -18.67
C GLY A 47 21.01 -1.80 -18.84
N ASP A 48 21.83 -1.42 -19.82
CA ASP A 48 23.05 -2.17 -20.19
C ASP A 48 24.31 -1.73 -19.44
N GLY A 49 24.26 -0.61 -18.72
CA GLY A 49 25.40 -0.07 -17.96
C GLY A 49 26.55 0.45 -18.82
N ARG A 50 26.40 0.50 -20.14
CA ARG A 50 27.42 0.94 -21.11
C ARG A 50 26.95 2.16 -21.89
N VAL A 51 25.75 2.09 -22.43
CA VAL A 51 25.08 3.15 -23.20
C VAL A 51 23.95 3.75 -22.37
N ASN A 52 23.20 2.92 -21.64
CA ASN A 52 22.00 3.33 -20.91
C ASN A 52 21.89 2.68 -19.52
N PHE A 53 21.04 3.30 -18.71
CA PHE A 53 20.56 2.79 -17.43
C PHE A 53 19.07 3.10 -17.29
N ALA A 54 18.36 2.34 -16.46
CA ALA A 54 16.93 2.58 -16.23
C ALA A 54 16.68 3.44 -14.98
N LEU A 55 15.58 4.20 -15.03
CA LEU A 55 14.97 4.80 -13.83
C LEU A 55 14.09 3.78 -13.09
N PRO A 56 13.72 4.05 -11.82
CA PRO A 56 12.69 3.26 -11.14
C PRO A 56 11.37 3.27 -11.91
N ASP A 57 10.59 2.19 -11.76
CA ASP A 57 9.20 2.12 -12.21
C ASP A 57 8.28 2.09 -10.98
N LEU A 58 7.67 3.24 -10.66
CA LEU A 58 6.81 3.44 -9.50
C LEU A 58 5.32 3.49 -9.86
N ARG A 59 4.95 3.18 -11.11
CA ARG A 59 3.54 3.13 -11.50
C ARG A 59 2.85 1.98 -10.75
N GLY A 60 1.75 2.30 -10.05
CA GLY A 60 1.03 1.35 -9.19
C GLY A 60 1.81 0.91 -7.95
N ARG A 61 2.87 1.64 -7.55
CA ARG A 61 3.75 1.26 -6.43
C ARG A 61 4.03 2.44 -5.51
N ALA A 62 4.21 2.15 -4.23
CA ALA A 62 4.68 3.11 -3.24
C ALA A 62 6.16 2.82 -2.93
N PRO A 63 7.07 3.82 -2.96
CA PRO A 63 8.43 3.63 -2.51
C PRO A 63 8.46 3.42 -1.00
N VAL A 64 9.30 2.50 -0.54
CA VAL A 64 9.57 2.25 0.88
C VAL A 64 11.06 2.35 1.15
N HIS A 65 11.43 2.66 2.39
CA HIS A 65 12.84 2.68 2.78
C HIS A 65 13.44 1.27 2.63
N VAL A 66 14.70 1.20 2.19
CA VAL A 66 15.38 -0.07 1.85
C VAL A 66 15.30 -1.10 2.99
N GLY A 67 15.53 -0.70 4.24
CA GLY A 67 15.35 -1.57 5.40
C GLY A 67 16.15 -2.88 5.24
N SER A 68 15.46 -4.03 5.31
CA SER A 68 16.02 -5.37 5.07
C SER A 68 15.95 -5.82 3.60
N HIS A 69 15.40 -5.01 2.71
CA HIS A 69 15.30 -5.30 1.27
C HIS A 69 16.57 -4.89 0.53
N THR A 70 16.71 -5.40 -0.68
CA THR A 70 17.72 -4.90 -1.61
C THR A 70 17.20 -3.67 -2.34
N GLN A 71 18.06 -2.69 -2.62
CA GLN A 71 17.64 -1.51 -3.38
C GLN A 71 17.18 -1.92 -4.79
N GLY A 72 16.02 -1.43 -5.22
CA GLY A 72 15.40 -1.82 -6.49
C GLY A 72 14.55 -3.08 -6.44
N GLU A 73 14.49 -3.76 -5.30
CA GLU A 73 13.59 -4.90 -5.08
C GLU A 73 12.14 -4.49 -5.29
N ARG A 74 11.39 -5.33 -6.02
CA ARG A 74 9.97 -5.15 -6.26
C ARG A 74 9.20 -6.12 -5.38
N GLY A 75 8.49 -5.59 -4.39
CA GLY A 75 7.61 -6.35 -3.51
C GLY A 75 6.13 -5.97 -3.66
N GLY A 76 5.30 -6.66 -2.88
CA GLY A 76 3.87 -6.41 -2.78
C GLY A 76 3.06 -6.85 -4.00
N ALA A 77 1.74 -6.61 -3.92
CA ALA A 77 0.79 -6.86 -4.98
C ALA A 77 -0.10 -5.62 -5.13
N GLU A 78 -0.37 -5.21 -6.37
CA GLU A 78 -1.28 -4.09 -6.67
C GLU A 78 -2.73 -4.43 -6.32
N GLN A 79 -3.10 -5.71 -6.46
CA GLN A 79 -4.38 -6.26 -6.02
C GLN A 79 -4.10 -7.53 -5.21
N HIS A 80 -4.65 -7.58 -4.00
CA HIS A 80 -4.48 -8.70 -3.08
C HIS A 80 -5.79 -9.01 -2.37
N THR A 81 -6.28 -10.26 -2.50
CA THR A 81 -7.45 -10.71 -1.74
C THR A 81 -6.96 -11.24 -0.40
N LEU A 82 -7.36 -10.57 0.69
CA LEU A 82 -6.95 -10.97 2.04
C LEU A 82 -7.45 -12.37 2.40
N ILE A 83 -6.55 -13.18 2.95
CA ILE A 83 -6.91 -14.47 3.55
C ILE A 83 -7.02 -14.36 5.08
N ALA A 84 -7.68 -15.32 5.71
CA ALA A 84 -7.85 -15.35 7.17
C ALA A 84 -6.52 -15.28 7.93
N ALA A 85 -5.45 -15.86 7.39
CA ALA A 85 -4.12 -15.83 8.01
C ALA A 85 -3.43 -14.44 7.96
N GLU A 86 -3.93 -13.52 7.14
CA GLU A 86 -3.39 -12.15 7.01
C GLU A 86 -4.18 -11.12 7.84
N MET A 87 -5.25 -11.57 8.50
CA MET A 87 -6.02 -10.75 9.43
C MET A 87 -5.63 -11.11 10.87
N PRO A 88 -5.30 -10.12 11.72
CA PRO A 88 -5.11 -10.38 13.15
C PRO A 88 -6.35 -11.06 13.74
N THR A 89 -6.13 -12.03 14.64
CA THR A 89 -7.22 -12.65 15.40
C THR A 89 -7.99 -11.56 16.14
N HIS A 90 -9.29 -11.50 15.88
CA HIS A 90 -10.20 -10.55 16.50
C HIS A 90 -11.50 -11.24 16.86
N ALA A 91 -12.18 -10.73 17.88
CA ALA A 91 -13.46 -11.22 18.34
C ALA A 91 -14.53 -10.14 18.15
N HIS A 92 -15.76 -10.58 17.87
CA HIS A 92 -16.93 -9.73 17.83
C HIS A 92 -17.84 -10.15 18.98
N ASP A 93 -17.85 -9.36 20.05
CA ASP A 93 -18.79 -9.58 21.14
C ASP A 93 -20.16 -9.05 20.73
N LEU A 94 -21.17 -9.92 20.80
CA LEU A 94 -22.56 -9.52 20.62
C LEU A 94 -23.02 -8.72 21.82
N MET A 95 -23.30 -7.43 21.61
CA MET A 95 -23.98 -6.62 22.62
C MET A 95 -25.47 -6.99 22.64
N ALA A 96 -25.89 -7.69 23.69
CA ALA A 96 -27.26 -8.11 23.90
C ALA A 96 -27.71 -7.81 25.34
N SER A 97 -29.00 -7.55 25.51
CA SER A 97 -29.66 -7.44 26.81
C SER A 97 -30.10 -8.82 27.30
N SER A 98 -29.95 -9.08 28.60
CA SER A 98 -30.51 -10.25 29.27
C SER A 98 -32.00 -10.12 29.60
N THR A 99 -32.61 -8.94 29.35
CA THR A 99 -34.05 -8.70 29.53
C THR A 99 -34.85 -9.37 28.43
N ASP A 100 -36.08 -9.81 28.74
CA ASP A 100 -36.98 -10.36 27.73
C ASP A 100 -37.36 -9.30 26.68
N GLY A 101 -37.40 -9.71 25.41
CA GLY A 101 -37.88 -8.90 24.31
C GLY A 101 -39.41 -8.85 24.27
N ASP A 102 -40.05 -8.38 25.34
CA ASP A 102 -41.50 -8.31 25.48
C ASP A 102 -42.08 -6.88 25.38
N SER A 103 -41.23 -5.91 25.04
CA SER A 103 -41.62 -4.53 24.73
C SER A 103 -41.67 -4.29 23.21
N ALA A 104 -42.74 -3.65 22.73
CA ALA A 104 -42.85 -3.18 21.36
C ALA A 104 -41.95 -1.96 21.06
N VAL A 105 -41.41 -1.31 22.09
CA VAL A 105 -40.45 -0.20 21.97
C VAL A 105 -39.05 -0.72 22.31
N ALA A 106 -38.17 -0.77 21.31
CA ALA A 106 -36.78 -1.15 21.50
C ALA A 106 -36.00 -0.01 22.17
N GLN A 107 -35.45 -0.26 23.36
CA GLN A 107 -34.54 0.67 24.05
C GLN A 107 -33.09 0.17 23.90
N GLY A 108 -32.13 1.07 23.72
CA GLY A 108 -30.70 0.74 23.69
C GLY A 108 -30.18 0.04 22.44
N HIS A 109 -31.01 -0.20 21.41
CA HIS A 109 -30.62 -0.78 20.10
C HIS A 109 -29.83 -2.10 20.17
N VAL A 110 -30.01 -2.90 21.22
CA VAL A 110 -29.39 -4.22 21.40
C VAL A 110 -30.40 -5.34 21.23
N LEU A 111 -29.92 -6.54 20.87
CA LEU A 111 -30.76 -7.75 20.85
C LEU A 111 -31.22 -8.08 22.28
N ALA A 112 -32.48 -8.43 22.47
CA ALA A 112 -33.02 -8.84 23.77
C ALA A 112 -33.16 -10.37 23.87
N ARG A 113 -33.29 -10.89 25.10
CA ARG A 113 -33.52 -12.32 25.35
C ARG A 113 -34.87 -12.74 24.77
N ARG A 114 -34.89 -13.88 24.08
CA ARG A 114 -36.15 -14.51 23.67
C ARG A 114 -36.83 -15.15 24.88
N ARG A 115 -38.11 -14.84 25.10
CA ARG A 115 -38.89 -15.24 26.29
C ARG A 115 -39.26 -16.74 26.34
N ASP A 116 -39.24 -17.43 25.19
CA ASP A 116 -39.73 -18.81 25.07
C ASP A 116 -38.90 -19.60 24.05
N GLN A 117 -38.46 -20.81 24.42
CA GLN A 117 -37.58 -21.68 23.64
C GLN A 117 -38.45 -22.71 22.86
N PRO A 118 -38.87 -22.45 21.62
CA PRO A 118 -39.83 -23.30 20.90
C PRO A 118 -39.24 -24.62 20.41
N TYR A 119 -37.95 -24.87 20.65
CA TYR A 119 -37.20 -26.03 20.14
C TYR A 119 -36.69 -26.97 21.23
N LEU A 120 -37.22 -26.90 22.46
CA LEU A 120 -37.03 -27.99 23.42
C LEU A 120 -38.08 -29.08 23.15
N PRO A 121 -37.69 -30.36 22.99
CA PRO A 121 -38.64 -31.45 23.02
C PRO A 121 -39.32 -31.54 24.41
N PRO A 122 -40.56 -32.08 24.46
CA PRO A 122 -41.42 -32.08 25.65
C PRO A 122 -40.82 -32.81 26.85
#